data_AF-A0A2V5ZFJ4-F1
#
_entry.id   AF-A0A2V5ZFJ4-F1
#
_cell.length_a   1.000
_cell.length_b   1.000
_cell.length_c   1.000
_cell.angle_alpha   90.00
_cell.angle_beta   90.00
_cell.angle_gamma   90.00
#
_symmetry.space_group_name_H-M   'P 1'
#
loop_
_entity.id
_entity.type
_entity.pdbx_description
1 polymer ?
#
loop_
_entity_poly.entity_id
_entity_poly.type
_entity_poly.pdbx_seq_one_letter_code
_entity_poly.pdbx_strand_id
1 'polypeptide(L)'
;MNLQTHSASNTQSSKAPAILQTASLLAFVQYAAHGSLFLLSITAHPSPIAAIAASSHHSYWDFYVGYGLLAILSGVVEAVLIWQVALLAKDNAARVRPIVVLFIFANLAHAGLVWIYFSLIAPVAFDLLIASLLGFAFVSAKPGKVELEAIV
;
A
#
# COMPACT_ATOMS: atom_id res chain seq x y z
N MET A 1 1.33 -22.54 -47.89
CA MET A 1 0.26 -22.60 -46.88
C MET A 1 0.92 -22.96 -45.56
N ASN A 2 1.27 -21.95 -44.76
CA ASN A 2 2.07 -22.13 -43.53
C ASN A 2 1.14 -21.93 -42.32
N LEU A 3 1.02 -22.96 -41.50
CA LEU A 3 0.15 -23.01 -40.34
C LEU A 3 0.75 -22.14 -39.22
N GLN A 4 0.07 -21.05 -38.86
CA GLN A 4 0.34 -20.32 -37.63
C GLN A 4 -0.08 -21.22 -36.46
N THR A 5 0.88 -21.86 -35.81
CA THR A 5 0.67 -22.52 -34.51
C THR A 5 0.56 -21.44 -33.46
N HIS A 6 -0.67 -21.00 -33.17
CA HIS A 6 -0.96 -20.19 -31.99
C HIS A 6 -0.65 -21.03 -30.74
N SER A 7 0.52 -20.80 -30.16
CA SER A 7 0.86 -21.29 -28.82
C SER A 7 -0.15 -20.70 -27.84
N ALA A 8 -1.12 -21.51 -27.41
CA ALA A 8 -2.06 -21.14 -26.38
C ALA A 8 -1.30 -20.95 -25.07
N SER A 9 -1.01 -19.70 -24.69
CA SER A 9 -0.47 -19.39 -23.37
C SER A 9 -1.49 -19.84 -22.33
N ASN A 10 -1.12 -20.82 -21.50
CA ASN A 10 -1.93 -21.28 -20.38
C ASN A 10 -2.10 -20.15 -19.37
N THR A 11 -3.14 -19.34 -19.53
CA THR A 11 -3.50 -18.27 -18.60
C THR A 11 -4.24 -18.88 -17.41
N GLN A 12 -3.50 -19.49 -16.49
CA GLN A 12 -4.06 -19.69 -15.15
C GLN A 12 -4.44 -18.32 -14.59
N SER A 13 -5.72 -18.16 -14.24
CA SER A 13 -6.24 -16.96 -13.61
C SER A 13 -5.55 -16.76 -12.26
N SER A 14 -4.65 -15.77 -12.18
CA SER A 14 -3.98 -15.43 -10.92
C SER A 14 -4.99 -14.83 -9.95
N LYS A 15 -4.91 -15.23 -8.67
CA LYS A 15 -5.67 -14.60 -7.58
C LYS A 15 -5.09 -13.24 -7.15
N ALA A 16 -3.91 -12.87 -7.67
CA ALA A 16 -3.20 -11.66 -7.26
C ALA A 16 -4.03 -10.36 -7.42
N PRO A 17 -4.76 -10.12 -8.53
CA PRO A 17 -5.57 -8.91 -8.67
C PRO A 17 -6.62 -8.76 -7.56
N ALA A 18 -7.33 -9.84 -7.21
CA ALA A 18 -8.34 -9.80 -6.16
C ALA A 18 -7.73 -9.50 -4.79
N ILE A 19 -6.59 -10.14 -4.46
CA ILE A 19 -5.88 -9.90 -3.19
C ILE A 19 -5.39 -8.45 -3.11
N LEU A 20 -4.84 -7.90 -4.20
CA LEU A 20 -4.37 -6.52 -4.27
C LEU A 20 -5.54 -5.51 -4.15
N GLN A 21 -6.71 -5.82 -4.72
CA GLN A 21 -7.92 -5.02 -4.50
C GLN A 21 -8.35 -5.02 -3.03
N THR A 22 -8.30 -6.18 -2.37
CA THR A 22 -8.59 -6.27 -0.93
C THR A 22 -7.59 -5.47 -0.10
N ALA A 23 -6.29 -5.55 -0.42
CA ALA A 23 -5.25 -4.77 0.25
C ALA A 23 -5.47 -3.25 0.07
N SER A 24 -5.80 -2.82 -1.14
CA SER A 24 -6.13 -1.41 -1.44
C SER A 24 -7.35 -0.93 -0.66
N LEU A 25 -8.43 -1.71 -0.63
CA LEU A 25 -9.63 -1.35 0.13
C LEU A 25 -9.32 -1.23 1.64
N LEU A 26 -8.54 -2.16 2.17
CA LEU A 26 -8.13 -2.14 3.57
C LEU A 26 -7.28 -0.90 3.89
N ALA A 27 -6.30 -0.58 3.03
CA ALA A 27 -5.49 0.63 3.14
C ALA A 27 -6.35 1.90 3.10
N PHE A 28 -7.31 1.97 2.16
CA PHE A 28 -8.22 3.11 2.07
C PHE A 28 -9.05 3.27 3.34
N VAL A 29 -9.60 2.18 3.89
CA VAL A 29 -10.35 2.21 5.16
C VAL A 29 -9.47 2.70 6.31
N GLN A 30 -8.24 2.20 6.44
CA GLN A 30 -7.29 2.66 7.46
C GLN A 30 -7.03 4.16 7.37
N TYR A 31 -6.68 4.67 6.17
CA TYR A 31 -6.32 6.08 6.01
C TYR A 31 -7.52 7.02 6.05
N ALA A 32 -8.71 6.57 5.62
CA ALA A 32 -9.95 7.32 5.82
C ALA A 32 -10.31 7.42 7.32
N ALA A 33 -10.17 6.33 8.07
CA ALA A 33 -10.39 6.31 9.51
C ALA A 33 -9.35 7.18 10.25
N HIS A 34 -8.07 7.04 9.91
CA HIS A 34 -6.99 7.85 10.46
C HIS A 34 -7.23 9.33 10.18
N GLY A 35 -7.54 9.69 8.93
CA GLY A 35 -7.82 11.08 8.57
C GLY A 35 -9.01 11.66 9.28
N SER A 36 -10.11 10.89 9.40
CA SER A 36 -11.30 11.33 10.13
C SER A 36 -11.00 11.58 11.61
N LEU A 37 -10.32 10.63 12.28
CA LEU A 37 -9.95 10.77 13.69
C LEU A 37 -8.96 11.91 13.90
N PHE A 38 -8.01 12.10 12.99
CA PHE A 38 -7.05 13.20 13.05
C PHE A 38 -7.75 14.55 12.95
N LEU A 39 -8.62 14.73 11.95
CA LEU A 39 -9.39 15.97 11.76
C LEU A 39 -10.30 16.28 12.95
N LEU A 40 -10.87 15.26 13.59
CA LEU A 40 -11.61 15.44 14.83
C LEU A 40 -10.68 15.85 15.99
N SER A 41 -9.49 15.26 16.08
CA SER A 41 -8.54 15.53 17.17
C SER A 41 -7.96 16.95 17.16
N ILE A 42 -7.77 17.56 15.99
CA ILE A 42 -7.19 18.91 15.88
C ILE A 42 -8.17 20.02 16.28
N THR A 43 -9.43 19.69 16.60
CA THR A 43 -10.39 20.63 17.18
C THR A 43 -10.18 20.86 18.67
N ALA A 44 -9.35 20.04 19.33
CA ALA A 44 -9.01 20.21 20.74
C ALA A 44 -8.04 21.39 20.97
N HIS A 45 -8.15 22.04 22.14
CA HIS A 45 -7.30 23.18 22.47
C HIS A 45 -5.82 22.78 22.57
N PRO A 46 -4.91 23.45 21.82
CA PRO A 46 -3.50 23.10 21.81
C PRO A 46 -2.81 23.46 23.13
N SER A 47 -1.86 22.62 23.57
CA SER A 47 -1.06 22.88 24.77
C SER A 47 -0.10 24.06 24.56
N PRO A 48 0.49 24.64 25.62
CA PRO A 48 1.49 25.71 25.48
C PRO A 48 2.70 25.33 24.60
N ILE A 49 3.07 24.04 24.54
CA ILE A 49 4.17 23.53 23.70
C ILE A 49 3.84 23.72 22.21
N ALA A 50 2.56 23.65 21.84
CA ALA A 50 2.11 23.77 20.47
C ALA A 50 2.36 25.18 19.87
N ALA A 51 2.50 26.20 20.73
CA ALA A 51 2.79 27.57 20.32
C ALA A 51 4.29 27.84 20.07
N ILE A 52 5.19 26.91 20.43
CA ILE A 52 6.63 27.05 20.20
C ILE A 52 6.89 27.09 18.69
N ALA A 53 7.82 27.93 18.24
CA ALA A 53 8.18 28.02 16.82
C ALA A 53 8.84 26.72 16.32
N ALA A 54 8.31 26.17 15.22
CA ALA A 54 8.97 25.12 14.44
C ALA A 54 9.78 25.69 13.26
N SER A 55 9.41 26.88 12.79
CA SER A 55 10.18 27.70 11.84
C SER A 55 9.89 29.19 12.09
N SER A 56 10.47 30.08 11.29
CA SER A 56 10.19 31.52 11.35
C SER A 56 8.73 31.89 11.04
N HIS A 57 7.97 30.99 10.41
CA HIS A 57 6.60 31.26 9.93
C HIS A 57 5.55 30.30 10.49
N HIS A 58 5.96 29.22 11.16
CA HIS A 58 5.06 28.16 11.60
C HIS A 58 5.35 27.76 13.04
N SER A 59 4.28 27.61 13.81
CA SER A 59 4.32 26.99 15.13
C SER A 59 4.50 25.47 15.02
N TYR A 60 4.84 24.84 16.13
CA TYR A 60 4.87 23.39 16.24
C TYR A 60 3.48 22.78 16.00
N TRP A 61 2.40 23.49 16.33
CA TRP A 61 1.05 23.10 15.98
C TRP A 61 0.83 23.05 14.47
N ASP A 62 1.22 24.11 13.74
CA ASP A 62 1.07 24.16 12.28
C ASP A 62 1.87 23.02 11.62
N PHE A 63 3.07 22.75 12.13
CA PHE A 63 3.89 21.63 11.69
C PHE A 63 3.21 20.29 11.95
N TYR A 64 2.70 20.05 13.16
CA TYR A 64 1.98 18.82 13.53
C TYR A 64 0.76 18.59 12.65
N VAL A 65 -0.07 19.62 12.45
CA VAL A 65 -1.25 19.57 11.59
C VAL A 65 -0.86 19.25 10.15
N GLY A 66 0.13 19.97 9.61
CA GLY A 66 0.63 19.78 8.24
C GLY A 66 1.18 18.37 8.01
N TYR A 67 1.98 17.84 8.93
CA TYR A 67 2.54 16.49 8.82
C TYR A 67 1.46 15.41 8.93
N GLY A 68 0.45 15.58 9.79
CA GLY A 68 -0.68 14.66 9.84
C GLY A 68 -1.48 14.63 8.53
N LEU A 69 -1.74 15.80 7.92
CA LEU A 69 -2.37 15.88 6.60
C LEU A 69 -1.52 15.23 5.50
N LEU A 70 -0.20 15.41 5.54
CA LEU A 70 0.72 14.75 4.61
C LEU A 70 0.70 13.23 4.76
N ALA A 71 0.63 12.70 5.98
CA ALA A 71 0.52 11.27 6.23
C ALA A 71 -0.80 10.69 5.67
N ILE A 72 -1.91 11.39 5.89
CA ILE A 72 -3.24 11.01 5.32
C ILE A 72 -3.18 11.00 3.79
N LEU A 73 -2.65 12.05 3.17
CA LEU A 73 -2.52 12.15 1.72
C LEU A 73 -1.66 11.01 1.17
N SER A 74 -0.50 10.76 1.78
CA SER A 74 0.43 9.71 1.37
C SER A 74 -0.23 8.34 1.41
N GLY A 75 -0.99 8.06 2.47
CA GLY A 75 -1.73 6.81 2.61
C GLY A 75 -2.88 6.62 1.63
N VAL A 76 -3.63 7.68 1.33
CA VAL A 76 -4.67 7.63 0.28
C VAL A 76 -4.05 7.39 -1.10
N VAL A 77 -2.92 8.05 -1.39
CA VAL A 77 -2.16 7.82 -2.63
C VAL A 77 -1.67 6.38 -2.69
N GLU A 78 -1.14 5.83 -1.61
CA GLU A 78 -0.75 4.42 -1.52
C GLU A 78 -1.93 3.49 -1.84
N ALA A 79 -3.08 3.69 -1.20
CA ALA A 79 -4.27 2.86 -1.45
C ALA A 79 -4.68 2.88 -2.93
N VAL A 80 -4.65 4.06 -3.56
CA VAL A 80 -4.94 4.23 -4.99
C VAL A 80 -3.88 3.56 -5.87
N LEU A 81 -2.60 3.65 -5.52
CA LEU A 81 -1.53 2.99 -6.28
C LEU A 81 -1.64 1.46 -6.19
N ILE A 82 -1.94 0.90 -5.02
CA ILE A 82 -2.18 -0.54 -4.86
C ILE A 82 -3.37 -0.99 -5.74
N TRP A 83 -4.43 -0.19 -5.82
CA TRP A 83 -5.55 -0.47 -6.73
C TRP A 83 -5.12 -0.47 -8.20
N GLN A 84 -4.34 0.52 -8.64
CA GLN A 84 -3.80 0.56 -9.99
C GLN A 84 -2.92 -0.66 -10.30
N VAL A 85 -2.06 -1.06 -9.36
CA VAL A 85 -1.25 -2.28 -9.47
C VAL A 85 -2.11 -3.53 -9.59
N ALA A 86 -3.25 -3.58 -8.88
CA ALA A 86 -4.21 -4.67 -9.03
C ALA A 86 -4.83 -4.74 -10.43
N LEU A 87 -5.08 -3.59 -11.08
CA LEU A 87 -5.56 -3.54 -12.46
C LEU A 87 -4.49 -4.06 -13.42
N LEU A 88 -3.24 -3.62 -13.29
CA LEU A 88 -2.11 -4.10 -14.10
C LEU A 88 -1.83 -5.60 -13.91
N ALA A 89 -2.06 -6.13 -12.72
CA ALA A 89 -1.88 -7.54 -12.41
C ALA A 89 -2.86 -8.45 -13.16
N LYS A 90 -3.98 -7.92 -13.67
CA LYS A 90 -4.94 -8.69 -14.50
C LYS A 90 -4.30 -9.16 -15.79
N ASP A 91 -3.45 -8.32 -16.39
CA ASP A 91 -2.79 -8.62 -17.66
C ASP A 91 -1.50 -9.42 -17.45
N ASN A 92 -0.70 -9.06 -16.44
CA ASN A 92 0.54 -9.76 -16.13
C ASN A 92 0.94 -9.63 -14.65
N ALA A 93 0.40 -10.53 -13.83
CA ALA A 93 0.68 -10.56 -12.40
C ALA A 93 2.19 -10.67 -12.07
N ALA A 94 2.97 -11.39 -12.87
CA ALA A 94 4.40 -11.57 -12.60
C ALA A 94 5.19 -10.25 -12.70
N ARG A 95 4.78 -9.33 -13.58
CA ARG A 95 5.48 -8.04 -13.77
C ARG A 95 5.27 -7.06 -12.61
N VAL A 96 4.20 -7.19 -11.83
CA VAL A 96 3.93 -6.26 -10.73
C VAL A 96 4.66 -6.61 -9.44
N ARG A 97 5.31 -7.79 -9.35
CA ARG A 97 5.97 -8.27 -8.13
C ARG A 97 6.95 -7.27 -7.49
N PRO A 98 7.83 -6.58 -8.24
CA PRO A 98 8.76 -5.62 -7.63
C PRO A 98 8.03 -4.46 -6.95
N ILE A 99 6.92 -4.01 -7.53
CA ILE A 99 6.09 -2.95 -6.96
C ILE A 99 5.39 -3.45 -5.68
N VAL A 100 4.90 -4.69 -5.69
CA VAL A 100 4.32 -5.32 -4.49
C VAL A 100 5.34 -5.41 -3.35
N VAL A 101 6.60 -5.76 -3.65
CA VAL A 101 7.68 -5.79 -2.64
C VAL A 101 7.94 -4.41 -2.05
N LEU A 102 7.92 -3.36 -2.87
CA LEU A 102 8.05 -1.99 -2.39
C LEU A 102 6.95 -1.63 -1.40
N PHE A 103 5.68 -1.97 -1.69
CA PHE A 103 4.57 -1.70 -0.78
C PHE A 103 4.63 -2.53 0.50
N ILE A 104 5.13 -3.77 0.45
CA ILE A 104 5.39 -4.56 1.67
C ILE A 104 6.40 -3.82 2.56
N PHE A 105 7.52 -3.38 1.97
CA PHE A 105 8.53 -2.64 2.72
C PHE A 105 7.97 -1.33 3.29
N ALA A 106 7.21 -0.58 2.49
CA ALA A 106 6.59 0.68 2.92
C ALA A 106 5.68 0.47 4.14
N ASN A 107 4.80 -0.55 4.12
CA ASN A 107 3.90 -0.85 5.23
C ASN A 107 4.66 -1.31 6.48
N LEU A 108 5.69 -2.16 6.33
CA LEU A 108 6.48 -2.61 7.48
C LEU A 108 7.31 -1.47 8.10
N ALA A 109 7.88 -0.60 7.28
CA ALA A 109 8.61 0.57 7.74
C ALA A 109 7.66 1.56 8.45
N HIS A 110 6.48 1.80 7.87
CA HIS A 110 5.45 2.62 8.47
C HIS A 110 5.01 2.06 9.83
N ALA A 111 4.72 0.76 9.92
CA ALA A 111 4.37 0.09 11.17
C ALA A 111 5.46 0.28 12.24
N GLY A 112 6.74 0.15 11.86
CA GLY A 112 7.87 0.38 12.76
C GLY A 112 7.93 1.81 13.28
N LEU A 113 7.75 2.80 12.40
CA LEU A 113 7.73 4.21 12.79
C LEU A 113 6.54 4.53 13.71
N VAL A 114 5.35 4.02 13.38
CA VAL A 114 4.16 4.18 14.22
C VAL A 114 4.40 3.59 15.60
N TRP A 115 4.97 2.39 15.69
CA TRP A 115 5.27 1.75 16.96
C TRP A 115 6.28 2.56 17.80
N ILE A 116 7.38 2.99 17.19
CA ILE A 116 8.47 3.68 17.89
C ILE A 116 8.05 5.05 18.40
N TYR A 117 7.35 5.83 17.57
CA TYR A 117 7.07 7.24 17.87
C TYR A 117 5.68 7.48 18.45
N PHE A 118 4.72 6.58 18.23
CA PHE A 118 3.33 6.78 18.63
C PHE A 118 2.75 5.64 19.48
N SER A 119 3.38 4.45 19.50
CA SER A 119 2.93 3.26 20.26
C SER A 119 1.45 2.90 20.01
N LEU A 120 0.94 3.15 18.80
CA LEU A 120 -0.46 2.90 18.45
C LEU A 120 -0.64 1.51 17.87
N ILE A 121 -1.39 0.66 18.55
CA ILE A 121 -1.62 -0.74 18.12
C ILE A 121 -2.49 -0.81 16.87
N ALA A 122 -3.53 0.02 16.77
CA ALA A 122 -4.50 -0.09 15.68
C ALA A 122 -3.86 0.15 14.30
N PRO A 123 -3.12 1.24 14.03
CA PRO A 123 -2.49 1.43 12.72
C PRO A 123 -1.44 0.35 12.42
N VAL A 124 -0.62 -0.03 13.41
CA VAL A 124 0.37 -1.11 13.27
C VAL A 124 -0.29 -2.43 12.85
N ALA A 125 -1.42 -2.79 13.45
CA ALA A 125 -2.13 -4.02 13.10
C ALA A 125 -2.64 -4.00 11.65
N PHE A 126 -3.16 -2.87 11.18
CA PHE A 126 -3.59 -2.76 9.78
C PHE A 126 -2.41 -2.78 8.82
N ASP A 127 -1.30 -2.10 9.10
CA ASP A 127 -0.10 -2.12 8.26
C ASP A 127 0.45 -3.55 8.10
N LEU A 128 0.48 -4.33 9.18
CA LEU A 128 0.90 -5.74 9.16
C LEU A 128 -0.08 -6.60 8.36
N LEU A 129 -1.39 -6.33 8.46
CA LEU A 129 -2.41 -7.05 7.69
C LEU A 129 -2.32 -6.73 6.20
N ILE A 130 -2.12 -5.47 5.83
CA ILE A 130 -1.89 -5.03 4.44
C ILE A 130 -0.61 -5.68 3.91
N ALA A 131 0.50 -5.60 4.64
CA ALA A 131 1.76 -6.24 4.27
C ALA A 131 1.60 -7.76 4.06
N SER A 132 0.80 -8.41 4.90
CA SER A 132 0.49 -9.84 4.77
C SER A 132 -0.30 -10.14 3.49
N LEU A 133 -1.35 -9.35 3.19
CA LEU A 133 -2.11 -9.46 1.94
C LEU A 133 -1.22 -9.25 0.71
N LEU A 134 -0.35 -8.25 0.74
CA LEU A 134 0.64 -8.01 -0.31
C LEU A 134 1.61 -9.19 -0.45
N GLY A 135 2.04 -9.81 0.66
CA GLY A 135 2.81 -11.05 0.65
C GLY A 135 2.08 -12.21 -0.05
N PHE A 136 0.80 -12.40 0.24
CA PHE A 136 -0.03 -13.40 -0.46
C PHE A 136 -0.19 -13.08 -1.95
N ALA A 137 -0.34 -11.79 -2.31
CA ALA A 137 -0.39 -11.37 -3.71
C ALA A 137 0.93 -11.67 -4.43
N PHE A 138 2.07 -11.39 -3.80
CA PHE A 138 3.40 -11.69 -4.35
C PHE A 138 3.59 -13.19 -4.62
N VAL A 139 3.16 -14.06 -3.70
CA VAL A 139 3.21 -15.52 -3.89
C VAL A 139 2.23 -15.98 -4.98
N SER A 140 1.08 -15.34 -5.12
CA SER A 140 0.06 -15.67 -6.14
C SER A 140 0.43 -15.17 -7.55
N ALA A 141 1.36 -14.23 -7.64
CA ALA A 141 1.83 -13.60 -8.87
C ALA A 141 3.04 -14.33 -9.50
N LYS A 142 3.08 -15.67 -9.48
CA LYS A 142 4.22 -16.43 -10.04
C LYS A 142 4.24 -16.37 -11.58
N PRO A 143 5.43 -16.30 -12.22
CA PRO A 143 5.55 -16.52 -13.66
C PRO A 143 5.01 -17.90 -14.04
N GLY A 144 4.27 -17.99 -15.14
CA GLY A 144 3.87 -19.28 -15.72
C GLY A 144 5.12 -20.10 -16.08
N LYS A 145 5.03 -21.43 -15.96
CA LYS A 145 6.11 -22.30 -16.44
C LYS A 145 6.23 -22.11 -17.95
N VAL A 146 7.41 -21.71 -18.43
CA VAL A 146 7.75 -21.81 -19.85
C VAL A 146 8.09 -23.28 -20.06
N GLU A 147 7.13 -24.05 -20.54
CA GLU A 147 7.38 -25.42 -20.99
C GLU A 147 8.20 -25.30 -22.28
N LEU A 148 9.53 -25.46 -22.16
CA LEU A 148 10.37 -25.67 -23.33
C LEU A 148 9.99 -27.05 -23.87
N GLU A 149 9.06 -27.09 -24.83
CA GLU A 149 8.99 -28.26 -25.69
C GLU A 149 10.29 -28.32 -26.48
N ALA A 150 11.14 -29.26 -26.09
CA ALA A 150 12.32 -29.64 -26.84
C ALA A 150 11.85 -30.13 -28.20
N ILE A 151 12.08 -29.32 -29.23
CA ILE A 151 12.03 -29.75 -30.61
C ILE A 151 13.16 -30.76 -30.78
N VAL A 152 12.83 -32.06 -30.70
CA VAL A 152 13.66 -33.18 -31.17
C VAL A 152 12.79 -34.04 -32.07
#